data_AF-A0A4Q3RSB3-F1
#
_entry.id   AF-A0A4Q3RSB3-F1
#
_cell.length_a   1.000
_cell.length_b   1.000
_cell.length_c   1.000
_cell.angle_alpha   90.00
_cell.angle_beta   90.00
_cell.angle_gamma   90.00
#
_symmetry.space_group_name_H-M   'P 1'
#
loop_
_entity.id
_entity.type
_entity.pdbx_description
1 polymer ?
#
loop_
_entity_poly.entity_id
_entity_poly.type
_entity_poly.pdbx_seq_one_letter_code
_entity_poly.pdbx_strand_id
1 'polypeptide(L)' 'MLKLKTFEFSPIQENTYILYNEFNDCIIIDPGCYFDAEKDALTNFISQNNLVPKLLLNTHCHLDHVFGNKFVAEQYGL' A
#
# COMPACT_ATOMS: atom_id res chain seq x y z
N MET A 1 -17.93 3.25 -7.20
CA MET A 1 -18.00 3.30 -5.73
C MET A 1 -16.61 3.11 -5.16
N LEU A 2 -16.12 4.06 -4.37
CA LEU A 2 -14.80 3.96 -3.74
C LEU A 2 -14.87 3.13 -2.45
N LYS A 3 -13.83 2.33 -2.23
CA LYS A 3 -13.62 1.54 -1.01
C LYS A 3 -12.22 1.81 -0.47
N LEU A 4 -12.09 1.78 0.85
CA LEU A 4 -10.82 1.99 1.54
C LEU A 4 -10.46 0.75 2.34
N LYS A 5 -9.20 0.32 2.23
CA LYS A 5 -8.59 -0.63 3.15
C LYS A 5 -7.44 0.08 3.86
N THR A 6 -7.44 -0.01 5.18
CA THR A 6 -6.36 0.50 6.04
C THR A 6 -5.58 -0.68 6.60
N PHE A 7 -4.26 -0.50 6.67
CA PHE A 7 -3.35 -1.34 7.42
C PHE A 7 -2.59 -0.47 8.42
N GLU A 8 -2.37 -1.01 9.61
CA GLU A 8 -1.43 -0.44 10.57
C GLU A 8 -0.13 -1.24 10.42
N PHE A 9 0.94 -0.57 10.02
CA PHE A 9 2.24 -1.20 9.75
C PHE A 9 3.36 -0.50 10.51
N SER A 10 4.51 -1.17 10.53
CA SER A 10 5.75 -0.79 11.19
C SER A 10 5.64 -0.73 12.72
N PRO A 11 6.77 -0.71 13.45
CA PRO A 11 6.78 -0.54 14.91
C PRO A 11 6.16 0.78 15.40
N ILE A 12 5.96 1.76 14.51
CA ILE A 12 5.44 3.08 14.82
C ILE A 12 3.99 3.30 14.38
N GLN A 13 3.30 2.23 13.96
CA GLN A 13 1.85 2.20 13.73
C GLN A 13 1.40 3.25 12.70
N GLU A 14 2.13 3.30 11.59
CA GLU A 14 1.81 4.09 10.41
C GLU A 14 0.58 3.49 9.71
N ASN A 15 -0.27 4.33 9.13
CA ASN A 15 -1.49 3.90 8.44
C ASN A 15 -1.30 3.89 6.92
N THR A 16 -1.00 2.71 6.38
CA THR A 16 -1.01 2.50 4.93
C THR A 16 -2.42 2.34 4.40
N TYR A 17 -2.75 3.04 3.31
CA TYR A 17 -4.08 2.96 2.69
C TYR A 17 -4.03 2.36 1.29
N ILE A 18 -5.05 1.56 0.99
CA ILE A 18 -5.43 1.19 -0.37
C ILE A 18 -6.82 1.78 -0.63
N LEU A 19 -6.89 2.76 -1.52
CA LEU A 19 -8.15 3.27 -2.07
C LEU A 19 -8.37 2.59 -3.42
N TYR A 20 -9.52 1.96 -3.60
CA TYR A 20 -9.83 1.18 -4.79
C TYR A 20 -11.28 1.33 -5.24
N ASN A 21 -11.54 0.98 -6.49
CA ASN A 21 -12.85 1.11 -7.12
C ASN A 21 -13.39 -0.24 -7.63
N GLU A 22 -14.57 -0.20 -8.23
CA GLU A 22 -15.28 -1.33 -8.85
C GLU A 22 -14.62 -1.87 -10.12
N PHE A 23 -13.69 -1.12 -10.71
CA PHE A 23 -12.88 -1.53 -11.88
C PHE A 23 -11.58 -2.22 -11.46
N ASN A 24 -11.42 -2.47 -10.16
CA ASN A 24 -10.23 -3.02 -9.51
C ASN A 24 -8.99 -2.11 -9.59
N ASP A 25 -9.09 -0.87 -10.10
CA ASP A 25 -7.98 0.06 -9.99
C ASP A 25 -7.79 0.45 -8.53
N CYS A 26 -6.54 0.50 -8.08
CA CYS A 26 -6.21 0.98 -6.75
C CYS A 26 -5.03 1.94 -6.73
N ILE A 27 -5.00 2.76 -5.69
CA ILE A 27 -3.86 3.60 -5.33
C ILE A 27 -3.37 3.17 -3.96
N ILE A 28 -2.05 3.14 -3.79
CA ILE A 28 -1.39 2.83 -2.53
C ILE A 28 -0.87 4.14 -1.97
N ILE A 29 -1.23 4.46 -0.74
CA ILE A 29 -0.87 5.72 -0.07
C ILE A 29 -0.09 5.39 1.18
N ASP A 30 1.08 6.04 1.34
CA ASP A 30 1.97 5.93 2.49
C ASP A 30 2.28 4.47 2.87
N PRO A 31 2.98 3.67 2.02
CA PRO A 31 3.27 2.28 2.37
C PRO A 31 4.36 2.17 3.46
N GLY A 32 3.95 2.07 4.71
CA GLY A 32 4.81 1.84 5.88
C GLY A 32 5.20 0.38 6.15
N CYS A 33 4.88 -0.57 5.26
CA CYS A 33 5.25 -1.98 5.46
C CYS A 33 6.78 -2.16 5.65
N TYR A 34 7.18 -2.53 6.87
CA TYR A 34 8.56 -2.64 7.32
C TYR A 34 9.02 -4.10 7.38
N PHE A 35 8.16 -4.98 7.90
CA PHE A 35 8.42 -6.41 8.01
C PHE A 35 7.92 -7.18 6.78
N ASP A 36 8.52 -8.33 6.47
CA ASP A 36 8.10 -9.13 5.31
C ASP A 36 6.65 -9.62 5.44
N ALA A 37 6.18 -9.91 6.65
CA ALA A 37 4.77 -10.25 6.88
C ALA A 37 3.80 -9.10 6.54
N GLU A 38 4.22 -7.85 6.68
CA GLU A 38 3.42 -6.67 6.33
C GLU A 38 3.39 -6.46 4.81
N LYS A 39 4.53 -6.68 4.15
CA LYS A 39 4.61 -6.71 2.69
C LYS A 39 3.67 -7.78 2.13
N ASP A 40 3.71 -8.98 2.70
CA ASP A 40 2.83 -10.09 2.33
C ASP A 40 1.37 -9.73 2.56
N ALA A 41 1.03 -9.12 3.69
CA ALA A 41 -0.34 -8.67 3.98
C ALA A 41 -0.86 -7.68 2.93
N LEU A 42 -0.02 -6.71 2.55
CA LEU A 42 -0.33 -5.72 1.50
C LEU A 42 -0.53 -6.41 0.14
N THR A 43 0.43 -7.23 -0.30
CA THR A 43 0.37 -7.89 -1.62
C THR A 43 -0.74 -8.94 -1.70
N ASN A 44 -1.03 -9.65 -0.61
CA ASN A 44 -2.10 -10.62 -0.54
C ASN A 44 -3.47 -9.95 -0.66
N PHE A 45 -3.67 -8.80 -0.01
CA PHE A 45 -4.93 -8.07 -0.17
C PHE A 45 -5.14 -7.61 -1.61
N ILE A 46 -4.09 -7.05 -2.23
CA ILE A 46 -4.13 -6.61 -3.63
C ILE A 46 -4.45 -7.78 -4.55
N SER A 47 -3.75 -8.91 -4.41
CA SER A 47 -3.95 -10.09 -5.27
C SER A 47 -5.29 -10.77 -5.06
N GLN A 48 -5.74 -10.97 -3.82
CA GLN A 48 -7.02 -11.62 -3.51
C GLN A 48 -8.23 -10.84 -4.02
N ASN A 49 -8.11 -9.51 -4.10
CA ASN A 49 -9.15 -8.63 -4.65
C ASN A 49 -8.94 -8.32 -6.14
N ASN A 50 -7.95 -8.93 -6.79
CA ASN A 50 -7.57 -8.68 -8.19
C ASN A 50 -7.33 -7.20 -8.49
N LEU A 51 -6.80 -6.45 -7.52
CA LEU A 51 -6.57 -5.03 -7.67
C LEU A 51 -5.35 -4.75 -8.56
N VAL A 52 -5.41 -3.65 -9.30
CA VAL A 52 -4.38 -3.18 -10.20
C VAL A 52 -3.86 -1.84 -9.67
N PRO A 53 -2.69 -1.83 -9.01
CA PRO A 53 -2.07 -0.58 -8.57
C PRO A 53 -1.79 0.35 -9.75
N LYS A 54 -2.26 1.59 -9.65
CA LYS A 54 -2.09 2.63 -10.66
C LYS A 54 -1.18 3.77 -10.20
N LEU A 55 -1.16 4.03 -8.89
CA LEU A 55 -0.37 5.10 -8.30
C LEU A 55 0.17 4.66 -6.95
N LEU A 56 1.40 5.08 -6.68
CA LEU A 56 2.03 5.05 -5.38
C LEU A 56 2.19 6.51 -4.92
N LEU A 57 1.52 6.88 -3.84
CA LEU A 57 1.49 8.24 -3.32
C LEU A 57 2.06 8.27 -1.90
N ASN A 58 2.72 9.37 -1.57
CA ASN A 58 2.97 9.72 -0.18
C ASN A 58 2.23 11.02 0.15
N THR A 59 1.65 11.11 1.35
CA THR A 59 1.05 12.37 1.83
C THR A 59 2.11 13.45 2.02
N HIS A 60 3.29 13.07 2.48
CA HIS A 60 4.46 13.92 2.68
C HIS A 60 5.76 13.10 2.66
N CYS A 61 6.92 13.72 2.89
CA CYS A 61 8.19 13.01 2.97
C CYS A 61 8.55 12.73 4.44
N HIS A 62 8.23 11.54 4.93
CA HIS A 62 8.55 11.12 6.29
C HIS A 62 9.08 9.69 6.32
N LEU A 63 9.79 9.35 7.40
CA LEU A 63 10.60 8.13 7.48
C LEU A 63 9.73 6.87 7.62
N ASP A 64 8.60 6.99 8.30
CA ASP A 64 7.68 5.92 8.70
C ASP A 64 7.00 5.23 7.51
N HIS A 65 6.64 5.98 6.47
CA HIS A 65 6.04 5.42 5.25
C HIS A 65 6.98 5.35 4.04
N VAL A 66 8.25 5.78 4.19
CA VAL A 66 9.27 5.56 3.15
C VAL A 66 9.71 4.09 3.09
N PHE A 67 9.54 3.32 4.16
CA PHE A 67 10.05 1.95 4.26
C PHE A 67 9.51 1.01 3.18
N GLY A 68 8.22 1.10 2.83
CA GLY A 68 7.60 0.26 1.82
C GLY A 68 7.63 0.84 0.41
N ASN A 69 8.02 2.11 0.22
CA ASN A 69 7.96 2.77 -1.09
C ASN A 69 8.75 2.03 -2.17
N LYS A 70 10.01 1.70 -1.89
CA LYS A 70 10.86 0.98 -2.85
C LYS A 70 10.25 -0.37 -3.22
N PHE A 71 9.78 -1.12 -2.21
CA PHE A 71 9.16 -2.42 -2.42
C PHE A 71 7.92 -2.31 -3.32
N VAL A 72 7.00 -1.38 -3.03
CA VAL A 72 5.78 -1.19 -3.82
C VAL A 72 6.10 -0.74 -5.25
N ALA A 73 7.03 0.20 -5.42
CA ALA A 73 7.48 0.67 -6.73
C ALA A 73 8.05 -0.48 -7.58
N GLU A 74 8.95 -1.29 -7.01
CA GLU A 74 9.55 -2.43 -7.72
C GLU A 74 8.55 -3.55 -8.01
N GLN A 75 7.68 -3.87 -7.04
CA GLN A 75 6.70 -4.97 -7.16
C GLN A 75 5.64 -4.69 -8.23
N TYR A 76 5.24 -3.43 -8.40
CA TYR A 76 4.14 -3.05 -9.30
C TYR A 76 4.57 -2.19 -10.49
N GLY A 77 5.87 -1.87 -10.61
CA GLY A 77 6.39 -1.04 -11.70
C GLY A 77 5.86 0.40 -11.67
N LEU A 78 5.74 0.97 -10.47
CA LEU A 78 5.23 2.33 -10.21
C LEU A 78 6.35 3.35 -9.97
#